data_AF-I1A6V0-F1
#
_entry.id   AF-I1A6V0-F1
#
_cell.length_a   1.000
_cell.length_b   1.000
_cell.length_c   1.000
_cell.angle_alpha   90.00
_cell.angle_beta   90.00
_cell.angle_gamma   90.00
#
_symmetry.space_group_name_H-M   'P 1'
#
loop_
_entity.id
_entity.type
_entity.pdbx_description
1 polymer ?
#
loop_
_entity_poly.entity_id
_entity_poly.type
_entity_poly.pdbx_seq_one_letter_code
_entity_poly.pdbx_strand_id
1 'polypeptide(L)'
;MKNKEKKIKIGIVVEYNPFHNGHIHQLNFIKNKFPNSKIYVAMSHKFSQRGEYICTSWNKRKRIAKKYGVDSFVKLRSNISTQAAHIFANEAVKLLNKRKVDYLVFGSETDDITVFLKIAYILKHKKDQYDSLVKKFLKKGGNSFPKASNLAVSELTNFSITTPNDILGIEYVKSIVNNNFNIKPICIKRTVGFHSDITNQNFASATKLRQMIENGEDISDFSPMKIKKIKKIDETYEKFQRFIRKSSPMKIKKYKLVEEGIENLFKKNIEHKSYSEFIDSCVSKRYTRNRIKRTYLSILLKEKK
;
A
#
# COMPACT_ATOMS: atom_id res chain seq x y z
N MET A 1 42.96 8.45 12.68
CA MET A 1 41.51 8.17 12.85
C MET A 1 40.98 7.57 11.56
N LYS A 2 40.50 6.31 11.55
CA LYS A 2 39.92 5.71 10.35
C LYS A 2 38.65 6.50 9.97
N ASN A 3 38.67 7.18 8.82
CA ASN A 3 37.48 7.75 8.20
C ASN A 3 36.46 6.62 8.05
N LYS A 4 35.47 6.54 8.93
CA LYS A 4 34.33 5.63 8.75
C LYS A 4 33.57 6.16 7.55
N GLU A 5 33.81 5.62 6.37
CA GLU A 5 33.00 5.89 5.19
C GLU A 5 31.52 5.82 5.59
N LYS A 6 30.79 6.89 5.29
CA LYS A 6 29.37 7.00 5.61
C LYS A 6 28.65 5.92 4.81
N LYS A 7 28.30 4.81 5.46
CA LYS A 7 27.51 3.73 4.84
C LYS A 7 26.22 4.29 4.26
N ILE A 8 26.01 4.08 2.97
CA ILE A 8 24.77 4.40 2.26
C ILE A 8 23.59 3.75 2.96
N LYS A 9 22.50 4.48 3.14
CA LYS A 9 21.27 3.99 3.76
C LYS A 9 20.14 3.92 2.74
N ILE A 10 19.56 2.74 2.60
CA ILE A 10 18.51 2.46 1.63
C ILE A 10 17.19 2.26 2.37
N GLY A 11 16.15 2.97 1.96
CA GLY A 11 14.78 2.79 2.42
C GLY A 11 13.99 1.88 1.49
N ILE A 12 13.12 1.04 2.05
CA ILE A 12 12.10 0.28 1.30
C ILE A 12 10.79 0.33 2.09
N VAL A 13 9.67 0.53 1.39
CA VAL A 13 8.33 0.44 1.97
C VAL A 13 7.68 -0.87 1.53
N VAL A 14 7.23 -1.71 2.48
CA VAL A 14 6.76 -3.06 2.17
C VAL A 14 5.60 -3.53 3.07
N GLU A 15 4.94 -4.59 2.65
CA GLU A 15 4.04 -5.37 3.51
C GLU A 15 4.58 -6.76 3.85
N TYR A 16 5.37 -7.35 2.95
CA TYR A 16 5.83 -8.76 3.02
C TYR A 16 4.67 -9.72 3.32
N ASN A 17 3.66 -9.74 2.45
CA ASN A 17 2.37 -10.40 2.68
C ASN A 17 2.06 -11.53 1.67
N PRO A 18 2.85 -12.61 1.56
CA PRO A 18 4.06 -12.96 2.33
C PRO A 18 5.37 -12.36 1.75
N PHE A 19 6.49 -12.57 2.44
CA PHE A 19 7.83 -12.37 1.86
C PHE A 19 8.05 -13.44 0.77
N HIS A 20 8.66 -13.09 -0.36
CA HIS A 20 8.70 -13.95 -1.56
C HIS A 20 9.84 -13.56 -2.50
N ASN A 21 10.06 -14.32 -3.57
CA ASN A 21 11.21 -14.15 -4.48
C ASN A 21 11.30 -12.76 -5.12
N GLY A 22 10.17 -12.12 -5.46
CA GLY A 22 10.18 -10.72 -5.89
C GLY A 22 10.80 -9.74 -4.86
N HIS A 23 10.61 -9.97 -3.55
CA HIS A 23 11.27 -9.18 -2.51
C HIS A 23 12.76 -9.50 -2.39
N ILE A 24 13.13 -10.77 -2.57
CA ILE A 24 14.53 -11.22 -2.60
C ILE A 24 15.26 -10.56 -3.76
N HIS A 25 14.65 -10.53 -4.95
CA HIS A 25 15.18 -9.85 -6.12
C HIS A 25 15.44 -8.36 -5.85
N GLN A 26 14.49 -7.64 -5.24
CA GLN A 26 14.69 -6.24 -4.84
C GLN A 26 15.87 -6.07 -3.87
N LEU A 27 15.99 -6.94 -2.86
CA LEU A 27 17.10 -6.87 -1.90
C LEU A 27 18.44 -7.20 -2.55
N ASN A 28 18.49 -8.15 -3.47
CA ASN A 28 19.70 -8.51 -4.21
C ASN A 28 20.13 -7.37 -5.13
N PHE A 29 19.19 -6.73 -5.85
CA PHE A 29 19.47 -5.51 -6.61
C PHE A 29 20.12 -4.43 -5.74
N ILE A 30 19.59 -4.20 -4.53
CA ILE A 30 20.13 -3.20 -3.60
C ILE A 30 21.56 -3.57 -3.18
N LYS A 31 21.82 -4.83 -2.83
CA LYS A 31 23.16 -5.29 -2.42
C LYS A 31 24.18 -5.16 -3.55
N ASN A 32 23.78 -5.48 -4.78
CA ASN A 32 24.66 -5.39 -5.94
C ASN A 32 24.96 -3.93 -6.30
N LYS A 33 23.94 -3.07 -6.30
CA LYS A 33 24.08 -1.65 -6.64
C LYS A 33 24.74 -0.81 -5.54
N PHE A 34 24.52 -1.18 -4.27
CA PHE A 34 25.05 -0.48 -3.11
C PHE A 34 25.69 -1.47 -2.13
N PRO A 35 26.90 -1.99 -2.45
CA PRO A 35 27.65 -2.83 -1.53
C PRO A 35 27.83 -2.15 -0.17
N ASN A 36 27.78 -2.93 0.91
CA ASN A 36 27.93 -2.45 2.29
C ASN A 36 26.87 -1.43 2.78
N SER A 37 25.80 -1.19 2.03
CA SER A 37 24.70 -0.32 2.44
C SER A 37 23.91 -0.88 3.62
N LYS A 38 23.21 0.00 4.35
CA LYS A 38 22.25 -0.37 5.39
C LYS A 38 20.83 -0.27 4.86
N ILE A 39 20.06 -1.34 4.99
CA ILE A 39 18.69 -1.44 4.50
C ILE A 39 17.70 -1.22 5.66
N TYR A 40 16.91 -0.16 5.54
CA TYR A 40 15.83 0.23 6.44
C TYR A 40 14.48 -0.07 5.78
N VAL A 41 13.67 -0.90 6.42
CA VAL A 41 12.36 -1.29 5.89
C VAL A 41 11.25 -0.65 6.71
N ALA A 42 10.43 0.19 6.10
CA ALA A 42 9.14 0.61 6.64
C ALA A 42 8.08 -0.45 6.28
N MET A 43 7.67 -1.25 7.26
CA MET A 43 6.83 -2.43 7.04
C MET A 43 5.45 -2.27 7.69
N SER A 44 4.39 -2.67 6.99
CA SER A 44 3.03 -2.79 7.53
C SER A 44 2.96 -3.80 8.69
N HIS A 45 2.32 -3.40 9.80
CA HIS A 45 2.28 -4.19 11.01
C HIS A 45 1.30 -5.36 10.93
N LYS A 46 0.01 -5.15 11.24
CA LYS A 46 -1.00 -6.23 11.26
C LYS A 46 -1.91 -6.22 10.05
N PHE A 47 -2.00 -5.07 9.37
CA PHE A 47 -2.97 -4.83 8.32
C PHE A 47 -2.32 -4.21 7.09
N SER A 48 -2.77 -4.65 5.92
CA SER A 48 -2.35 -4.11 4.63
C SER A 48 -3.04 -2.79 4.29
N GLN A 49 -2.51 -2.10 3.28
CA GLN A 49 -3.09 -0.90 2.67
C GLN A 49 -4.47 -1.14 2.04
N ARG A 50 -4.78 -2.40 1.77
CA ARG A 50 -6.08 -2.88 1.28
C ARG A 50 -7.09 -3.14 2.38
N GLY A 51 -6.72 -2.96 3.65
CA GLY A 51 -7.60 -3.21 4.80
C GLY A 51 -7.78 -4.70 5.11
N GLU A 52 -6.78 -5.53 4.82
CA GLU A 52 -6.79 -6.97 5.08
C GLU A 52 -5.80 -7.31 6.19
N TYR A 53 -5.95 -8.48 6.83
CA TYR A 53 -4.89 -9.02 7.69
C TYR A 53 -3.63 -9.33 6.87
N ILE A 54 -2.47 -9.05 7.44
CA ILE A 54 -1.22 -9.60 6.93
C ILE A 54 -1.18 -11.09 7.27
N CYS A 55 -0.80 -11.91 6.29
CA CYS A 55 -0.87 -13.38 6.32
C CYS A 55 -0.07 -14.05 7.43
N THR A 56 0.87 -13.33 8.05
CA THR A 56 1.74 -13.88 9.09
C THR A 56 2.30 -12.79 10.00
N SER A 57 2.81 -13.22 11.16
CA SER A 57 3.20 -12.29 12.23
C SER A 57 4.35 -11.37 11.83
N TRP A 58 4.37 -10.18 12.42
CA TRP A 58 5.45 -9.19 12.28
C TRP A 58 6.82 -9.80 12.53
N ASN A 59 6.96 -10.60 13.59
CA ASN A 59 8.23 -11.20 13.98
C ASN A 59 8.70 -12.23 12.96
N LYS A 60 7.80 -13.04 12.38
CA LYS A 60 8.15 -14.01 11.33
C LYS A 60 8.68 -13.31 10.07
N ARG A 61 7.98 -12.27 9.59
CA ARG A 61 8.42 -11.47 8.43
C ARG A 61 9.76 -10.78 8.68
N LYS A 62 9.90 -10.15 9.85
CA LYS A 62 11.16 -9.50 10.27
C LYS A 62 12.33 -10.48 10.28
N ARG A 63 12.15 -11.67 10.87
CA ARG A 63 13.18 -12.71 10.96
C ARG A 63 13.62 -13.19 9.58
N ILE A 64 12.67 -13.45 8.68
CA ILE A 64 12.98 -13.86 7.31
C ILE A 64 13.71 -12.74 6.57
N ALA A 65 13.18 -11.53 6.56
CA ALA A 65 13.80 -10.41 5.84
C ALA A 65 15.23 -10.08 6.34
N LYS A 66 15.50 -10.26 7.64
CA LYS A 66 16.86 -10.14 8.20
C LYS A 66 17.86 -11.13 7.58
N LYS A 67 17.45 -12.38 7.32
CA LYS A 67 18.31 -13.37 6.65
C LYS A 67 18.72 -12.93 5.24
N TYR A 68 17.92 -12.07 4.61
CA TYR A 68 18.20 -11.49 3.30
C TYR A 68 18.84 -10.11 3.37
N GLY A 69 19.41 -9.70 4.52
CA GLY A 69 20.24 -8.50 4.64
C GLY A 69 19.51 -7.22 5.03
N VAL A 70 18.28 -7.30 5.55
CA VAL A 70 17.60 -6.13 6.13
C VAL A 70 18.15 -5.82 7.53
N ASP A 71 18.69 -4.62 7.73
CA ASP A 71 19.27 -4.19 9.00
C ASP A 71 18.21 -3.75 10.02
N SER A 72 17.28 -2.90 9.60
CA SER A 72 16.37 -2.21 10.52
C SER A 72 14.96 -2.10 9.99
N PHE A 73 14.01 -1.97 10.92
CA PHE A 73 12.59 -1.97 10.63
C PHE A 73 11.91 -0.78 11.30
N VAL A 74 11.07 -0.10 10.54
CA VAL A 74 10.14 0.90 11.02
C VAL A 74 8.73 0.32 10.91
N LYS A 75 7.99 0.33 12.03
CA LYS A 75 6.67 -0.29 12.11
C LYS A 75 5.59 0.68 11.68
N LEU A 76 4.89 0.38 10.58
CA LEU A 76 3.71 1.11 10.13
C LEU A 76 2.47 0.50 10.81
N ARG A 77 1.94 1.21 11.81
CA ARG A 77 0.71 0.82 12.54
C ARG A 77 -0.54 1.08 11.68
N SER A 78 -1.70 0.57 12.09
CA SER A 78 -2.96 0.65 11.32
C SER A 78 -3.34 2.07 10.93
N ASN A 79 -3.16 3.04 11.82
CA ASN A 79 -3.38 4.46 11.54
C ASN A 79 -2.60 5.00 10.31
N ILE A 80 -1.52 4.33 9.89
CA ILE A 80 -0.77 4.61 8.66
C ILE A 80 -1.07 3.55 7.60
N SER A 81 -0.90 2.27 7.96
CA SER A 81 -0.90 1.15 7.03
C SER A 81 -2.25 0.92 6.36
N THR A 82 -3.36 1.39 6.94
CA THR A 82 -4.71 1.23 6.38
C THR A 82 -5.28 2.56 5.89
N GLN A 83 -4.43 3.41 5.33
CA GLN A 83 -4.82 4.70 4.74
C GLN A 83 -4.80 4.66 3.20
N ALA A 84 -5.31 5.71 2.56
CA ALA A 84 -5.16 5.89 1.12
C ALA A 84 -3.67 5.99 0.72
N ALA A 85 -3.35 5.68 -0.55
CA ALA A 85 -1.96 5.57 -1.03
C ALA A 85 -1.10 6.80 -0.72
N HIS A 86 -1.62 8.01 -0.95
CA HIS A 86 -0.92 9.27 -0.67
C HIS A 86 -0.56 9.43 0.82
N ILE A 87 -1.47 9.12 1.75
CA ILE A 87 -1.22 9.20 3.20
C ILE A 87 -0.21 8.11 3.61
N PHE A 88 -0.45 6.87 3.16
CA PHE A 88 0.43 5.74 3.46
C PHE A 88 1.87 6.00 3.00
N ALA A 89 2.03 6.45 1.75
CA ALA A 89 3.32 6.79 1.17
C ALA A 89 3.99 7.94 1.93
N ASN A 90 3.24 9.02 2.20
CA ASN A 90 3.80 10.19 2.86
C ASN A 90 4.32 9.87 4.27
N GLU A 91 3.55 9.14 5.07
CA GLU A 91 3.95 8.77 6.42
C GLU A 91 5.08 7.72 6.43
N ALA A 92 5.07 6.77 5.49
CA ALA A 92 6.15 5.80 5.36
C ALA A 92 7.48 6.47 4.96
N VAL A 93 7.46 7.38 3.98
CA VAL A 93 8.66 8.14 3.55
C VAL A 93 9.15 9.07 4.65
N LYS A 94 8.26 9.81 5.34
CA LYS A 94 8.64 10.62 6.52
C LYS A 94 9.37 9.81 7.58
N LEU A 95 8.87 8.63 7.87
CA LEU A 95 9.48 7.73 8.86
C LEU A 95 10.86 7.20 8.42
N LEU A 96 11.04 6.94 7.12
CA LEU A 96 12.34 6.59 6.56
C LEU A 96 13.28 7.80 6.52
N ASN A 97 12.79 9.00 6.23
CA ASN A 97 13.56 10.24 6.28
C ASN A 97 14.15 10.49 7.67
N LYS A 98 13.39 10.20 8.76
CA LYS A 98 13.91 10.26 10.13
C LYS A 98 15.09 9.30 10.39
N ARG A 99 15.29 8.28 9.56
CA ARG A 99 16.46 7.38 9.60
C ARG A 99 17.63 7.88 8.74
N LYS A 100 17.45 9.04 8.08
CA LYS A 100 18.39 9.65 7.15
C LYS A 100 18.73 8.69 6.00
N VAL A 101 17.72 8.03 5.43
CA VAL A 101 17.95 7.21 4.23
C VAL A 101 18.39 8.11 3.09
N ASP A 102 19.40 7.68 2.33
CA ASP A 102 19.92 8.43 1.19
C ASP A 102 19.14 8.07 -0.09
N TYR A 103 18.65 6.83 -0.19
CA TYR A 103 17.85 6.35 -1.32
C TYR A 103 16.55 5.67 -0.87
N LEU A 104 15.51 5.73 -1.70
CA LEU A 104 14.28 4.95 -1.54
C LEU A 104 14.09 4.05 -2.76
N VAL A 105 14.08 2.73 -2.55
CA VAL A 105 13.95 1.74 -3.64
C VAL A 105 12.56 1.11 -3.61
N PHE A 106 11.86 1.10 -4.74
CA PHE A 106 10.54 0.50 -4.89
C PHE A 106 10.37 -0.18 -6.26
N GLY A 107 9.46 -1.14 -6.36
CA GLY A 107 9.14 -1.79 -7.64
C GLY A 107 8.15 -0.97 -8.47
N SER A 108 8.28 -1.02 -9.79
CA SER A 108 7.47 -0.30 -10.77
C SER A 108 7.19 -1.19 -11.99
N GLU A 109 6.03 -1.00 -12.62
CA GLU A 109 5.75 -1.55 -13.95
C GLU A 109 6.43 -0.72 -15.05
N THR A 110 6.41 0.61 -14.94
CA THR A 110 7.03 1.55 -15.90
C THR A 110 8.56 1.49 -15.90
N ASP A 111 9.18 1.29 -14.73
CA ASP A 111 10.64 1.32 -14.53
C ASP A 111 11.36 2.59 -15.03
N ASP A 112 10.67 3.72 -15.03
CA ASP A 112 11.26 5.02 -15.37
C ASP A 112 11.05 6.03 -14.24
N ILE A 113 12.11 6.22 -13.44
CA ILE A 113 12.07 7.17 -12.34
C ILE A 113 11.98 8.62 -12.81
N THR A 114 12.43 8.92 -14.03
CA THR A 114 12.40 10.28 -14.58
C THR A 114 10.97 10.73 -14.82
N VAL A 115 10.10 9.83 -15.29
CA VAL A 115 8.66 10.07 -15.43
C VAL A 115 8.04 10.41 -14.08
N PHE A 116 8.40 9.68 -13.03
CA PHE A 116 7.80 9.85 -11.71
C PHE A 116 8.22 11.18 -11.09
N LEU A 117 9.50 11.56 -11.27
CA LEU A 117 10.02 12.86 -10.87
C LEU A 117 9.32 13.99 -11.64
N LYS A 118 9.22 13.89 -12.96
CA LYS A 118 8.51 14.88 -13.80
C LYS A 118 7.08 15.10 -13.32
N ILE A 119 6.32 14.02 -13.11
CA ILE A 119 4.96 14.10 -12.58
C ILE A 119 4.96 14.80 -11.21
N ALA A 120 5.80 14.37 -10.27
CA ALA A 120 5.83 14.95 -8.93
C ALA A 120 6.17 16.44 -8.91
N TYR A 121 7.15 16.88 -9.71
CA TYR A 121 7.51 18.30 -9.84
C TYR A 121 6.40 19.11 -10.49
N ILE A 122 5.81 18.63 -11.59
CA ILE A 122 4.68 19.32 -12.24
C ILE A 122 3.52 19.49 -11.25
N LEU A 123 3.16 18.43 -10.52
CA LEU A 123 2.07 18.50 -9.54
C LEU A 123 2.38 19.42 -8.36
N LYS A 124 3.65 19.55 -7.96
CA LYS A 124 4.07 20.50 -6.92
C LYS A 124 3.96 21.95 -7.41
N HIS A 125 4.40 22.25 -8.62
CA HIS A 125 4.40 23.61 -9.17
C HIS A 125 3.04 24.06 -9.71
N LYS A 126 2.22 23.13 -10.23
CA LYS A 126 0.88 23.38 -10.79
C LYS A 126 -0.23 22.88 -9.87
N LYS A 127 -0.06 23.00 -8.55
CA LYS A 127 -0.95 22.42 -7.55
C LYS A 127 -2.41 22.89 -7.70
N ASP A 128 -2.62 24.19 -7.92
CA ASP A 128 -3.96 24.75 -8.04
C ASP A 128 -4.66 24.29 -9.33
N GLN A 129 -3.91 24.22 -10.44
CA GLN A 129 -4.42 23.66 -11.69
C GLN A 129 -4.78 22.18 -11.55
N TYR A 130 -3.93 21.41 -10.88
CA TYR A 130 -4.21 20.00 -10.57
C TYR A 130 -5.48 19.85 -9.75
N ASP A 131 -5.63 20.61 -8.66
CA ASP A 131 -6.83 20.54 -7.81
C ASP A 131 -8.10 20.94 -8.57
N SER A 132 -8.00 21.96 -9.43
CA SER A 132 -9.09 22.38 -10.31
C SER A 132 -9.50 21.27 -11.28
N LEU A 133 -8.53 20.60 -11.90
CA LEU A 133 -8.78 19.46 -12.79
C LEU A 133 -9.38 18.25 -12.05
N VAL A 134 -8.89 17.92 -10.86
CA VAL A 134 -9.48 16.86 -10.02
C VAL A 134 -10.94 17.18 -9.72
N LYS A 135 -11.24 18.43 -9.32
CA LYS A 135 -12.62 18.87 -9.08
C LYS A 135 -13.47 18.80 -10.36
N LYS A 136 -12.95 19.24 -11.50
CA LYS A 136 -13.60 19.13 -12.82
C LYS A 136 -13.96 17.67 -13.14
N PHE A 137 -13.01 16.75 -13.00
CA PHE A 137 -13.24 15.33 -13.28
C PHE A 137 -14.17 14.63 -12.29
N LEU A 138 -14.19 15.06 -11.03
CA LEU A 138 -15.19 14.60 -10.05
C LEU A 138 -16.59 15.11 -10.41
N LYS A 139 -16.72 16.38 -10.84
CA LYS A 139 -18.00 17.01 -11.22
C LYS A 139 -18.58 16.46 -12.51
N LYS A 140 -17.76 16.02 -13.48
CA LYS A 140 -18.22 15.39 -14.74
C LYS A 140 -19.06 14.10 -14.52
N GLY A 141 -19.16 13.60 -13.29
CA GLY A 141 -19.96 12.43 -12.94
C GLY A 141 -19.26 11.13 -13.32
N GLY A 142 -19.46 10.08 -12.52
CA GLY A 142 -18.94 8.73 -12.84
C GLY A 142 -17.52 8.42 -12.36
N ASN A 143 -16.69 9.42 -12.05
CA ASN A 143 -15.32 9.18 -11.60
C ASN A 143 -15.19 9.07 -10.08
N SER A 144 -14.50 8.03 -9.62
CA SER A 144 -13.98 7.97 -8.24
C SER A 144 -12.80 8.92 -8.07
N PHE A 145 -12.47 9.30 -6.83
CA PHE A 145 -11.31 10.18 -6.56
C PHE A 145 -10.01 9.67 -7.19
N PRO A 146 -9.62 8.37 -7.08
CA PRO A 146 -8.43 7.88 -7.77
C PRO A 146 -8.50 8.02 -9.30
N LYS A 147 -9.68 7.80 -9.91
CA LYS A 147 -9.84 7.95 -11.36
C LYS A 147 -9.73 9.42 -11.78
N ALA A 148 -10.39 10.33 -11.07
CA ALA A 148 -10.31 11.76 -11.31
C ALA A 148 -8.89 12.31 -11.11
N SER A 149 -8.18 11.83 -10.09
CA SER A 149 -6.76 12.13 -9.84
C SER A 149 -5.88 11.71 -11.01
N ASN A 150 -6.03 10.47 -11.51
CA ASN A 150 -5.25 9.99 -12.66
C ASN A 150 -5.57 10.77 -13.96
N LEU A 151 -6.84 11.13 -14.19
CA LEU A 151 -7.22 11.97 -15.33
C LEU A 151 -6.58 13.36 -15.26
N ALA A 152 -6.56 13.98 -14.07
CA ALA A 152 -5.89 15.26 -13.86
C ALA A 152 -4.37 15.19 -14.06
N VAL A 153 -3.72 14.09 -13.60
CA VAL A 153 -2.30 13.84 -13.90
C VAL A 153 -2.07 13.72 -15.40
N SER A 154 -2.89 12.93 -16.09
CA SER A 154 -2.77 12.72 -17.54
C SER A 154 -2.96 14.02 -18.32
N GLU A 155 -3.95 14.86 -17.96
CA GLU A 155 -4.19 16.15 -18.63
C GLU A 155 -3.04 17.15 -18.38
N LEU A 156 -2.38 17.12 -17.22
CA LEU A 156 -1.28 18.04 -16.92
C LEU A 156 0.10 17.60 -17.43
N THR A 157 0.32 16.31 -17.56
CA THR A 157 1.66 15.73 -17.73
C THR A 157 1.81 14.92 -19.00
N ASN A 158 0.71 14.60 -19.69
CA ASN A 158 0.63 13.63 -20.79
C ASN A 158 1.07 12.20 -20.42
N PHE A 159 1.29 11.90 -19.13
CA PHE A 159 1.56 10.56 -18.64
C PHE A 159 0.31 9.93 -18.04
N SER A 160 0.04 8.68 -18.41
CA SER A 160 -1.03 7.89 -17.82
C SER A 160 -0.44 6.80 -16.92
N ILE A 161 -0.63 6.92 -15.62
CA ILE A 161 -0.20 5.91 -14.65
C ILE A 161 -1.42 5.20 -14.06
N THR A 162 -1.57 3.94 -14.40
CA THR A 162 -2.78 3.15 -14.09
C THR A 162 -2.50 1.91 -13.25
N THR A 163 -1.24 1.47 -13.19
CA THR A 163 -0.84 0.25 -12.49
C THR A 163 -0.67 0.51 -10.99
N PRO A 164 -0.99 -0.47 -10.12
CA PRO A 164 -0.98 -0.23 -8.67
C PRO A 164 0.38 0.11 -8.07
N ASN A 165 1.49 -0.45 -8.59
CA ASN A 165 2.81 -0.15 -8.03
C ASN A 165 3.33 1.20 -8.53
N ASP A 166 3.03 1.57 -9.78
CA ASP A 166 3.39 2.91 -10.27
C ASP A 166 2.59 4.02 -9.58
N ILE A 167 1.28 3.80 -9.31
CA ILE A 167 0.48 4.72 -8.49
C ILE A 167 1.16 4.92 -7.12
N LEU A 168 1.58 3.85 -6.47
CA LEU A 168 2.23 3.92 -5.17
C LEU A 168 3.63 4.56 -5.25
N GLY A 169 4.37 4.28 -6.31
CA GLY A 169 5.67 4.86 -6.61
C GLY A 169 5.61 6.38 -6.82
N ILE A 170 4.62 6.87 -7.58
CA ILE A 170 4.37 8.32 -7.70
C ILE A 170 4.10 8.93 -6.32
N GLU A 171 3.29 8.29 -5.48
CA GLU A 171 3.00 8.83 -4.15
C GLU A 171 4.24 8.90 -3.23
N TYR A 172 5.18 7.95 -3.37
CA TYR A 172 6.48 8.04 -2.71
C TYR A 172 7.29 9.24 -3.22
N VAL A 173 7.39 9.41 -4.54
CA VAL A 173 8.16 10.50 -5.15
C VAL A 173 7.53 11.86 -4.83
N LYS A 174 6.19 11.98 -4.87
CA LYS A 174 5.45 13.15 -4.41
C LYS A 174 5.77 13.49 -2.96
N SER A 175 5.81 12.50 -2.07
CA SER A 175 6.18 12.76 -0.67
C SER A 175 7.60 13.32 -0.56
N ILE A 176 8.57 12.73 -1.27
CA ILE A 176 9.96 13.23 -1.29
C ILE A 176 10.00 14.68 -1.77
N VAL A 177 9.40 14.96 -2.94
CA VAL A 177 9.44 16.25 -3.61
C VAL A 177 8.68 17.33 -2.82
N ASN A 178 7.49 17.03 -2.30
CA ASN A 178 6.68 18.00 -1.56
C ASN A 178 7.28 18.39 -0.21
N ASN A 179 7.96 17.45 0.46
CA ASN A 179 8.59 17.71 1.75
C ASN A 179 10.08 18.12 1.65
N ASN A 180 10.61 18.28 0.43
CA ASN A 180 12.03 18.58 0.17
C ASN A 180 12.99 17.61 0.89
N PHE A 181 12.66 16.31 0.93
CA PHE A 181 13.54 15.33 1.57
C PHE A 181 14.77 15.07 0.70
N ASN A 182 15.95 14.98 1.35
CA ASN A 182 17.18 14.57 0.69
C ASN A 182 17.24 13.04 0.52
N ILE A 183 16.27 12.50 -0.23
CA ILE A 183 16.12 11.08 -0.54
C ILE A 183 16.07 10.94 -2.05
N LYS A 184 16.94 10.13 -2.63
CA LYS A 184 16.94 9.82 -4.06
C LYS A 184 16.07 8.61 -4.34
N PRO A 185 14.92 8.73 -5.03
CA PRO A 185 14.11 7.58 -5.37
C PRO A 185 14.75 6.75 -6.50
N ILE A 186 14.56 5.44 -6.46
CA ILE A 186 14.97 4.49 -7.48
C ILE A 186 13.82 3.50 -7.69
N CYS A 187 13.33 3.39 -8.92
CA CYS A 187 12.44 2.31 -9.30
C CYS A 187 13.24 1.12 -9.86
N ILE A 188 12.64 -0.07 -9.75
CA ILE A 188 13.11 -1.27 -10.45
C ILE A 188 11.93 -1.93 -11.16
N LYS A 189 12.17 -2.48 -12.35
CA LYS A 189 11.16 -3.27 -13.06
C LYS A 189 10.74 -4.47 -12.22
N ARG A 190 9.44 -4.70 -12.15
CA ARG A 190 8.91 -5.93 -11.54
C ARG A 190 9.20 -7.12 -12.45
N THR A 191 9.67 -8.21 -11.84
CA THR A 191 9.81 -9.51 -12.53
C THR A 191 8.45 -10.11 -12.89
N VAL A 192 7.42 -9.85 -12.08
CA VAL A 192 6.05 -10.31 -12.28
C VAL A 192 5.04 -9.21 -11.90
N GLY A 193 4.07 -9.00 -12.79
CA GLY A 193 3.00 -8.01 -12.65
C GLY A 193 2.13 -8.20 -11.41
N PHE A 194 1.48 -7.13 -11.00
CA PHE A 194 0.50 -7.17 -9.93
C PHE A 194 -0.76 -7.93 -10.40
N HIS A 195 -1.19 -8.97 -9.67
CA HIS A 195 -2.31 -9.86 -10.06
C HIS A 195 -2.08 -10.79 -11.28
N SER A 196 -0.84 -11.08 -11.69
CA SER A 196 -0.66 -12.11 -12.72
C SER A 196 -1.02 -13.50 -12.17
N ASP A 197 -1.84 -14.22 -12.93
CA ASP A 197 -2.12 -15.65 -12.74
C ASP A 197 -1.00 -16.55 -13.30
N ILE A 198 -0.07 -15.95 -14.05
CA ILE A 198 1.08 -16.60 -14.66
C ILE A 198 2.24 -16.58 -13.68
N THR A 199 2.75 -17.77 -13.35
CA THR A 199 4.06 -17.97 -12.72
C THR A 199 5.11 -17.93 -13.82
N ASN A 200 6.16 -17.14 -13.66
CA ASN A 200 7.31 -17.19 -14.55
C ASN A 200 8.54 -17.46 -13.68
N GLN A 201 9.29 -18.52 -13.97
CA GLN A 201 10.62 -18.79 -13.42
C GLN A 201 10.77 -18.44 -11.92
N ASN A 202 9.99 -19.09 -11.04
CA ASN A 202 10.02 -18.93 -9.59
C ASN A 202 9.46 -17.61 -9.03
N PHE A 203 8.69 -16.84 -9.79
CA PHE A 203 8.02 -15.64 -9.29
C PHE A 203 6.49 -15.76 -9.32
N ALA A 204 5.85 -15.33 -8.24
CA ALA A 204 4.40 -15.24 -8.11
C ALA A 204 4.01 -13.95 -7.36
N SER A 205 2.82 -13.42 -7.65
CA SER A 205 2.31 -12.25 -6.95
C SER A 205 1.95 -12.60 -5.50
N ALA A 206 2.05 -11.63 -4.59
CA ALA A 206 1.67 -11.83 -3.19
C ALA A 206 0.21 -12.30 -3.04
N THR A 207 -0.68 -11.86 -3.93
CA THR A 207 -2.09 -12.30 -3.94
C THR A 207 -2.20 -13.77 -4.34
N LYS A 208 -1.52 -14.21 -5.41
CA LYS A 208 -1.48 -15.61 -5.82
C LYS A 208 -0.94 -16.50 -4.71
N LEU A 209 0.14 -16.09 -4.04
CA LEU A 209 0.68 -16.85 -2.90
C LEU A 209 -0.29 -16.98 -1.74
N ARG A 210 -1.11 -15.96 -1.45
CA ARG A 210 -2.15 -16.07 -0.43
C ARG A 210 -3.26 -17.05 -0.85
N GLN A 211 -3.65 -17.05 -2.13
CA GLN A 211 -4.61 -18.03 -2.67
C GLN A 211 -4.07 -19.46 -2.56
N MET A 212 -2.82 -19.68 -2.95
CA MET A 212 -2.15 -20.98 -2.83
C MET A 212 -2.15 -21.48 -1.38
N ILE A 213 -1.77 -20.63 -0.42
CA ILE A 213 -1.82 -20.98 1.01
C ILE A 213 -3.25 -21.34 1.46
N GLU A 214 -4.26 -20.61 0.98
CA GLU A 214 -5.67 -20.87 1.32
C GLU A 214 -6.19 -22.19 0.74
N ASN A 215 -5.68 -22.59 -0.42
CA ASN A 215 -5.98 -23.88 -1.07
C ASN A 215 -5.15 -25.04 -0.52
N GLY A 216 -4.23 -24.79 0.42
CA GLY A 216 -3.31 -25.80 0.94
C GLY A 216 -2.18 -26.18 -0.03
N GLU A 217 -1.95 -25.38 -1.07
CA GLU A 217 -0.88 -25.57 -2.05
C GLU A 217 0.48 -25.16 -1.47
N ASP A 218 1.56 -25.81 -1.93
CA ASP A 218 2.92 -25.45 -1.54
C ASP A 218 3.38 -24.17 -2.24
N ILE A 219 4.08 -23.31 -1.48
CA ILE A 219 4.60 -22.03 -1.96
C ILE A 219 6.13 -21.98 -1.92
N SER A 220 6.80 -23.09 -1.61
CA SER A 220 8.24 -23.13 -1.32
C SER A 220 9.10 -22.64 -2.49
N ASP A 221 8.68 -22.88 -3.73
CA ASP A 221 9.33 -22.38 -4.94
C ASP A 221 9.35 -20.85 -5.04
N PHE A 222 8.36 -20.19 -4.42
CA PHE A 222 8.15 -18.75 -4.54
C PHE A 222 8.48 -17.97 -3.25
N SER A 223 8.55 -18.67 -2.12
CA SER A 223 8.67 -18.05 -0.80
C SER A 223 9.46 -18.93 0.18
N PRO A 224 10.42 -18.34 0.92
CA PRO A 224 11.08 -19.04 2.02
C PRO A 224 10.20 -19.11 3.29
N MET A 225 8.96 -18.62 3.25
CA MET A 225 8.07 -18.59 4.39
C MET A 225 7.23 -19.86 4.46
N LYS A 226 7.18 -20.49 5.64
CA LYS A 226 6.23 -21.56 5.94
C LYS A 226 4.98 -20.98 6.61
N ILE A 227 3.85 -20.98 5.91
CA ILE A 227 2.55 -20.46 6.37
C ILE A 227 1.50 -21.53 6.12
N LYS A 228 0.87 -22.03 7.19
CA LYS A 228 -0.14 -23.10 7.10
C LYS A 228 -1.57 -22.57 6.93
N LYS A 229 -1.87 -21.41 7.50
CA LYS A 229 -3.21 -20.81 7.49
C LYS A 229 -3.10 -19.30 7.56
N ILE A 230 -3.97 -18.63 6.80
CA ILE A 230 -4.12 -17.17 6.79
C ILE A 230 -5.38 -16.83 7.57
N LYS A 231 -5.29 -15.82 8.44
CA LYS A 231 -6.47 -15.23 9.06
C LYS A 231 -7.19 -14.33 8.06
N LYS A 232 -8.46 -14.59 7.78
CA LYS A 232 -9.26 -13.75 6.88
C LYS A 232 -9.96 -12.63 7.64
N ILE A 233 -10.09 -11.46 7.00
CA ILE A 233 -10.84 -10.35 7.61
C ILE A 233 -12.34 -10.67 7.65
N ASP A 234 -12.79 -11.46 6.68
CA ASP A 234 -14.14 -11.96 6.46
C ASP A 234 -14.66 -12.75 7.68
N GLU A 235 -13.80 -13.46 8.40
CA GLU A 235 -14.11 -14.16 9.65
C GLU A 235 -14.64 -13.21 10.75
N THR A 236 -14.42 -11.90 10.62
CA THR A 236 -14.90 -10.89 11.58
C THR A 236 -16.24 -10.27 11.19
N TYR A 237 -16.83 -10.67 10.06
CA TYR A 237 -18.02 -10.04 9.49
C TYR A 237 -19.25 -10.16 10.39
N GLU A 238 -19.53 -11.32 10.96
CA GLU A 238 -20.69 -11.52 11.84
C GLU A 238 -20.64 -10.60 13.09
N LYS A 239 -19.45 -10.44 13.68
CA LYS A 239 -19.22 -9.49 14.78
C LYS A 239 -19.44 -8.04 14.33
N PHE A 240 -18.99 -7.71 13.12
CA PHE A 240 -19.19 -6.39 12.54
C PHE A 240 -20.67 -6.09 12.27
N GLN A 241 -21.44 -7.06 11.74
CA GLN A 241 -22.88 -6.93 11.54
C GLN A 241 -23.59 -6.62 12.85
N ARG A 242 -23.32 -7.39 13.92
CA ARG A 242 -23.88 -7.12 15.25
C ARG A 242 -23.58 -5.71 15.74
N PHE A 243 -22.35 -5.22 15.52
CA PHE A 243 -21.97 -3.86 15.91
C PHE A 243 -22.73 -2.79 15.12
N ILE A 244 -22.83 -2.93 13.80
CA ILE A 244 -23.51 -1.97 12.92
C ILE A 244 -25.01 -1.97 13.21
N ARG A 245 -25.67 -3.13 13.38
CA ARG A 245 -27.10 -3.22 13.76
C ARG A 245 -27.41 -2.42 15.02
N LYS A 246 -26.62 -2.62 16.08
CA LYS A 246 -26.83 -1.97 17.40
C LYS A 246 -26.39 -0.51 17.49
N SER A 247 -25.64 0.01 16.51
CA SER A 247 -25.10 1.39 16.58
C SER A 247 -25.95 2.34 15.77
N SER A 248 -26.22 3.56 16.27
CA SER A 248 -26.83 4.61 15.46
C SER A 248 -25.85 5.12 14.38
N PRO A 249 -26.32 5.68 13.25
CA PRO A 249 -25.44 6.33 12.26
C PRO A 249 -24.51 7.37 12.90
N MET A 250 -25.03 8.18 13.83
CA MET A 250 -24.23 9.17 14.58
C MET A 250 -23.09 8.54 15.39
N LYS A 251 -23.30 7.35 15.96
CA LYS A 251 -22.24 6.60 16.67
C LYS A 251 -21.18 6.07 15.71
N ILE A 252 -21.58 5.57 14.53
CA ILE A 252 -20.67 5.05 13.51
C ILE A 252 -19.83 6.20 12.91
N LYS A 253 -20.43 7.39 12.72
CA LYS A 253 -19.77 8.60 12.18
C LYS A 253 -18.55 9.08 12.98
N LYS A 254 -18.37 8.62 14.22
CA LYS A 254 -17.22 8.96 15.09
C LYS A 254 -15.93 8.21 14.73
N TYR A 255 -15.99 7.15 13.92
CA TYR A 255 -14.79 6.40 13.52
C TYR A 255 -14.07 7.04 12.34
N LYS A 256 -12.77 6.80 12.22
CA LYS A 256 -11.95 7.27 11.09
C LYS A 256 -12.49 6.69 9.80
N LEU A 257 -12.34 7.45 8.70
CA LEU A 257 -12.78 7.06 7.36
C LEU A 257 -14.32 6.90 7.21
N VAL A 258 -15.09 7.24 8.24
CA VAL A 258 -16.55 7.35 8.18
C VAL A 258 -16.91 8.80 7.86
N GLU A 259 -17.04 9.08 6.58
CA GLU A 259 -17.29 10.41 6.01
C GLU A 259 -18.37 10.28 4.94
N GLU A 260 -19.00 11.40 4.58
CA GLU A 260 -19.89 11.50 3.41
C GLU A 260 -21.02 10.44 3.35
N GLY A 261 -21.55 10.03 4.50
CA GLY A 261 -22.72 9.15 4.60
C GLY A 261 -22.44 7.66 4.43
N ILE A 262 -21.16 7.23 4.44
CA ILE A 262 -20.81 5.80 4.36
C ILE A 262 -21.42 4.97 5.51
N GLU A 263 -21.70 5.59 6.67
CA GLU A 263 -22.42 4.95 7.78
C GLU A 263 -23.83 4.49 7.40
N ASN A 264 -24.54 5.27 6.57
CA ASN A 264 -25.88 4.95 6.10
C ASN A 264 -25.81 3.84 5.04
N LEU A 265 -24.81 3.89 4.17
CA LEU A 265 -24.54 2.84 3.20
C LEU A 265 -24.24 1.50 3.88
N PHE A 266 -23.43 1.52 4.94
CA PHE A 266 -23.12 0.32 5.72
C PHE A 266 -24.38 -0.23 6.38
N LYS A 267 -25.18 0.64 7.02
CA LYS A 267 -26.48 0.26 7.61
C LYS A 267 -27.42 -0.39 6.59
N LYS A 268 -27.54 0.21 5.39
CA LYS A 268 -28.41 -0.29 4.33
C LYS A 268 -28.04 -1.70 3.87
N ASN A 269 -26.75 -1.97 3.75
CA ASN A 269 -26.25 -3.21 3.13
C ASN A 269 -25.82 -4.28 4.15
N ILE A 270 -25.88 -4.02 5.46
CA ILE A 270 -25.28 -4.90 6.48
C ILE A 270 -25.93 -6.29 6.57
N GLU A 271 -27.15 -6.45 6.05
CA GLU A 271 -27.89 -7.71 6.12
C GLU A 271 -27.47 -8.74 5.05
N HIS A 272 -26.55 -8.38 4.14
CA HIS A 272 -25.94 -9.37 3.24
C HIS A 272 -25.27 -10.50 4.01
N LYS A 273 -25.37 -11.73 3.49
CA LYS A 273 -24.96 -12.96 4.17
C LYS A 273 -23.44 -13.08 4.26
N SER A 274 -22.73 -12.70 3.19
CA SER A 274 -21.27 -12.81 3.12
C SER A 274 -20.57 -11.46 3.19
N TYR A 275 -19.32 -11.48 3.67
CA TYR A 275 -18.46 -10.29 3.67
C TYR A 275 -18.27 -9.75 2.24
N SER A 276 -18.08 -10.62 1.25
CA SER A 276 -17.86 -10.17 -0.13
C SER A 276 -19.09 -9.44 -0.67
N GLU A 277 -20.29 -10.03 -0.54
CA GLU A 277 -21.54 -9.37 -0.96
C GLU A 277 -21.72 -8.01 -0.30
N PHE A 278 -21.47 -7.91 1.00
CA PHE A 278 -21.54 -6.63 1.71
C PHE A 278 -20.57 -5.59 1.13
N ILE A 279 -19.32 -5.96 0.90
CA ILE A 279 -18.33 -5.05 0.31
C ILE A 279 -18.77 -4.63 -1.09
N ASP A 280 -19.23 -5.57 -1.93
CA ASP A 280 -19.73 -5.32 -3.29
C ASP A 280 -20.90 -4.33 -3.31
N SER A 281 -21.92 -4.57 -2.48
CA SER A 281 -23.11 -3.69 -2.39
C SER A 281 -22.79 -2.30 -1.82
N CYS A 282 -21.64 -2.13 -1.15
CA CYS A 282 -21.15 -0.83 -0.70
C CYS A 282 -20.25 -0.13 -1.73
N VAL A 283 -19.80 -0.78 -2.80
CA VAL A 283 -19.03 -0.09 -3.84
C VAL A 283 -19.92 0.89 -4.58
N SER A 284 -19.42 2.09 -4.80
CA SER A 284 -20.12 3.12 -5.56
C SER A 284 -19.14 4.00 -6.32
N LYS A 285 -19.66 4.93 -7.14
CA LYS A 285 -18.84 5.96 -7.80
C LYS A 285 -17.98 6.74 -6.79
N ARG A 286 -18.50 6.99 -5.59
CA ARG A 286 -17.79 7.70 -4.50
C ARG A 286 -16.79 6.80 -3.77
N TYR A 287 -17.18 5.55 -3.49
CA TYR A 287 -16.37 4.66 -2.67
C TYR A 287 -15.83 3.47 -3.44
N THR A 288 -14.51 3.45 -3.61
CA THR A 288 -13.80 2.28 -4.13
C THR A 288 -13.87 1.12 -3.14
N ARG A 289 -13.77 -0.11 -3.64
CA ARG A 289 -13.68 -1.34 -2.84
C ARG A 289 -12.67 -1.22 -1.68
N ASN A 290 -11.46 -0.75 -1.97
CA ASN A 290 -10.42 -0.58 -0.94
C ASN A 290 -10.78 0.50 0.10
N ARG A 291 -11.53 1.55 -0.26
CA ARG A 291 -12.05 2.52 0.72
C ARG A 291 -13.05 1.85 1.67
N ILE A 292 -13.99 1.05 1.13
CA ILE A 292 -14.94 0.30 1.95
C ILE A 292 -14.22 -0.64 2.92
N LYS A 293 -13.27 -1.46 2.43
CA LYS A 293 -12.49 -2.40 3.26
C LYS A 293 -11.72 -1.69 4.38
N ARG A 294 -11.09 -0.54 4.08
CA ARG A 294 -10.40 0.27 5.11
C ARG A 294 -11.36 0.88 6.13
N THR A 295 -12.52 1.39 5.71
CA THR A 295 -13.53 1.93 6.64
C THR A 295 -14.11 0.83 7.54
N TYR A 296 -14.41 -0.34 6.97
CA TYR A 296 -14.78 -1.54 7.74
C TYR A 296 -13.74 -1.83 8.83
N LEU A 297 -12.46 -1.87 8.45
CA LEU A 297 -11.38 -2.19 9.37
C LEU A 297 -11.19 -1.12 10.46
N SER A 298 -11.28 0.17 10.11
CA SER A 298 -11.21 1.28 11.07
C SER A 298 -12.28 1.14 12.17
N ILE A 299 -13.52 0.81 11.79
CA ILE A 299 -14.61 0.56 12.73
C ILE A 299 -14.35 -0.70 13.57
N LEU A 300 -13.90 -1.79 12.93
CA LEU A 300 -13.57 -3.04 13.63
C LEU A 300 -12.49 -2.84 14.71
N LEU A 301 -11.50 -2.00 14.41
CA LEU A 301 -10.42 -1.61 15.32
C LEU A 301 -10.83 -0.51 16.31
N LYS A 302 -12.05 0.02 16.20
CA LYS A 302 -12.58 1.13 16.99
C LYS A 302 -11.71 2.40 16.92
N GLU A 303 -11.12 2.69 15.76
CA GLU A 303 -10.30 3.88 15.56
C GLU A 303 -11.19 5.12 15.44
N LYS A 304 -11.22 5.97 16.48
CA LYS A 304 -11.98 7.24 16.49
C LYS A 304 -11.24 8.35 15.76
N LYS A 305 -11.99 9.31 15.20
CA LYS A 305 -11.47 10.53 14.56
C LYS A 305 -10.53 11.29 15.51
#